data_AF-A0A914P2X7-F1
#
_entry.id   AF-A0A914P2X7-F1
#
_cell.length_a   1.000
_cell.length_b   1.000
_cell.length_c   1.000
_cell.angle_alpha   90.00
_cell.angle_beta   90.00
_cell.angle_gamma   90.00
#
_symmetry.space_group_name_H-M   'P 1'
#
loop_
_entity.id
_entity.type
_entity.pdbx_description
1 polymer ?
#
loop_
_entity_poly.entity_id
_entity_poly.type
_entity_poly.pdbx_seq_one_letter_code
_entity_poly.pdbx_strand_id
1 'polypeptide(L)'
;MLVGSYLRQMENKNNFKIKTDGAWILFYTPLFELAEGFTEKFTEFGLQIINGILNFDKVGFQTNKDRQKFIKLAVKLFHLKEEHKPKNIINLKNNYITPVNGCNLGVYPATINVNEFIKIAEMESTLIEAKEFRENIMANSLEGGKLFFSVERFDYTKGIYEKLEGFKRYLERYPDRIGRDVFYQIAPYNRRNIENYKNYQ
;
A
#
# COMPACT_ATOMS: atom_id res chain seq x y z
N MET A 1 11.71 -19.90 10.94
CA MET A 1 12.92 -19.22 11.45
C MET A 1 12.68 -17.72 11.30
N LEU A 2 12.58 -16.98 12.42
CA LEU A 2 12.28 -15.55 12.40
C LEU A 2 13.36 -14.80 11.61
N VAL A 3 12.95 -14.06 10.59
CA VAL A 3 13.83 -13.28 9.68
C VAL A 3 14.89 -12.47 10.44
N GLY A 4 14.58 -12.00 11.65
CA GLY A 4 15.49 -11.22 12.49
C GLY A 4 16.66 -11.97 13.15
N SER A 5 16.63 -13.30 13.35
CA SER A 5 17.81 -14.02 13.85
C SER A 5 18.80 -14.36 12.74
N TYR A 6 18.30 -14.55 11.51
CA TYR A 6 19.10 -14.81 10.32
C TYR A 6 19.84 -13.56 9.82
N LEU A 7 19.20 -12.39 9.83
CA LEU A 7 19.83 -11.11 9.47
C LEU A 7 21.00 -10.74 10.41
N ARG A 8 20.88 -11.02 11.72
CA ARG A 8 21.95 -10.79 12.70
C ARG A 8 23.16 -11.70 12.54
N GLN A 9 22.99 -12.92 12.02
CA GLN A 9 24.13 -13.77 11.67
C GLN A 9 24.83 -13.33 10.38
N MET A 10 24.13 -12.62 9.49
CA MET A 10 24.64 -12.13 8.21
C MET A 10 25.44 -10.83 8.33
N GLU A 11 25.08 -9.96 9.28
CA GLU A 11 25.80 -8.72 9.61
C GLU A 11 27.28 -8.99 9.96
N ASN A 12 27.56 -10.12 10.63
CA ASN A 12 28.90 -10.52 11.05
C ASN A 12 29.80 -11.07 9.92
N LYS A 13 29.32 -11.24 8.68
CA LYS A 13 30.08 -11.94 7.62
C LYS A 13 30.44 -11.11 6.38
N ASN A 14 30.13 -9.81 6.31
CA ASN A 14 30.52 -8.90 5.20
C ASN A 14 30.28 -9.43 3.77
N ASN A 15 29.47 -10.47 3.58
CA ASN A 15 29.23 -11.13 2.31
C ASN A 15 27.75 -11.52 2.21
N PHE A 16 26.90 -10.54 1.89
CA PHE A 16 25.53 -10.79 1.47
C PHE A 16 25.53 -11.40 0.06
N LYS A 17 25.64 -12.74 -0.02
CA LYS A 17 25.28 -13.50 -1.23
C LYS A 17 24.28 -14.59 -0.84
N ILE A 18 23.05 -14.18 -0.58
CA ILE A 18 21.93 -15.12 -0.57
C ILE A 18 21.40 -15.14 -2.00
N LYS A 19 21.69 -16.21 -2.74
CA LYS A 19 20.96 -16.51 -3.97
C LYS A 19 19.75 -17.34 -3.55
N THR A 20 18.57 -16.77 -3.68
CA THR A 20 17.33 -17.43 -3.31
C THR A 20 16.72 -18.07 -4.55
N ASP A 21 17.23 -19.22 -4.98
CA ASP A 21 16.70 -19.91 -6.15
C ASP A 21 15.22 -20.30 -5.91
N GLY A 22 14.33 -19.85 -6.78
CA GLY A 22 12.88 -20.00 -6.71
C GLY A 22 12.14 -18.96 -5.85
N ALA A 23 12.79 -17.96 -5.27
CA ALA A 23 12.13 -17.07 -4.30
C ALA A 23 11.52 -15.81 -4.92
N TRP A 24 10.32 -15.50 -4.45
CA TRP A 24 9.52 -14.37 -4.89
C TRP A 24 9.20 -13.46 -3.71
N ILE A 25 9.14 -12.16 -3.98
CA ILE A 25 8.62 -11.17 -3.04
C ILE A 25 7.55 -10.33 -3.73
N LEU A 26 6.45 -10.06 -3.02
CA LEU A 26 5.37 -9.21 -3.50
C LEU A 26 5.17 -8.05 -2.52
N PHE A 27 5.16 -6.84 -3.07
CA PHE A 27 4.93 -5.64 -2.29
C PHE A 27 3.48 -5.19 -2.39
N TYR A 28 2.80 -5.16 -1.24
CA TYR A 28 1.39 -4.76 -1.11
C TYR A 28 1.18 -3.28 -0.83
N THR A 29 2.22 -2.61 -0.34
CA THR A 29 2.23 -1.17 -0.11
C THR A 29 3.11 -0.50 -1.16
N PRO A 30 2.79 0.73 -1.60
CA PRO A 30 3.72 1.52 -2.38
C PRO A 30 4.99 1.72 -1.54
N LEU A 31 6.11 1.11 -1.95
CA LEU A 31 7.30 1.12 -1.10
C LEU A 31 8.05 2.47 -1.09
N PHE A 32 7.75 3.35 -2.04
CA PHE A 32 8.72 4.39 -2.41
C PHE A 32 8.02 5.70 -2.80
N GLU A 33 7.36 6.34 -1.83
CA GLU A 33 7.41 7.80 -1.81
C GLU A 33 8.58 8.17 -0.92
N LEU A 34 9.72 8.38 -1.59
CA LEU A 34 10.90 8.85 -0.92
C LEU A 34 10.61 10.29 -0.53
N ALA A 35 10.55 10.53 0.78
CA ALA A 35 10.63 11.88 1.29
C ALA A 35 11.86 12.56 0.67
N GLU A 36 11.74 13.86 0.40
CA GLU A 36 12.86 14.65 -0.09
C GLU A 36 14.07 14.46 0.83
N GLY A 37 15.26 14.23 0.25
CA GLY A 37 16.47 13.95 1.04
C GLY A 37 16.63 12.49 1.52
N PHE A 38 15.66 11.58 1.28
CA PHE A 38 15.78 10.18 1.73
C PHE A 38 17.00 9.50 1.12
N THR A 39 17.21 9.68 -0.18
CA THR A 39 18.31 9.03 -0.90
C THR A 39 19.68 9.53 -0.47
N GLU A 40 19.76 10.76 0.02
CA GLU A 40 20.95 11.45 0.50
C GLU A 40 21.26 11.07 1.95
N LYS A 41 20.22 10.92 2.78
CA LYS A 41 20.35 10.57 4.21
C LYS A 41 20.53 9.06 4.45
N PHE A 42 19.92 8.23 3.63
CA PHE A 42 19.85 6.78 3.83
C PHE A 42 20.48 5.99 2.68
N THR A 43 21.43 6.57 1.94
CA THR A 43 22.05 5.95 0.76
C THR A 43 22.55 4.53 1.04
N GLU A 44 23.38 4.37 2.09
CA GLU A 44 24.02 3.09 2.42
C GLU A 44 22.99 2.00 2.79
N PHE A 45 22.01 2.34 3.62
CA PHE A 45 20.95 1.42 4.01
C PHE A 45 20.00 1.10 2.84
N GLY A 46 19.67 2.12 2.04
CA GLY A 46 18.85 1.99 0.84
C GLY A 46 19.50 1.04 -0.17
N LEU A 47 20.80 1.16 -0.41
CA LEU A 47 21.54 0.25 -1.30
C LEU A 47 21.48 -1.19 -0.84
N GLN A 48 21.65 -1.45 0.46
CA GLN A 48 21.56 -2.82 1.00
C GLN A 48 20.15 -3.40 0.82
N ILE A 49 19.10 -2.62 1.06
CA ILE A 49 17.71 -3.04 0.84
C ILE A 49 17.48 -3.35 -0.64
N ILE A 50 17.83 -2.43 -1.54
CA ILE A 50 17.63 -2.62 -2.98
C ILE A 50 18.39 -3.85 -3.46
N ASN A 51 19.63 -4.05 -3.01
CA ASN A 51 20.42 -5.24 -3.33
C ASN A 51 19.77 -6.52 -2.80
N GLY A 52 19.25 -6.50 -1.58
CA GLY A 52 18.49 -7.62 -1.02
C GLY A 52 17.24 -7.95 -1.84
N ILE A 53 16.49 -6.95 -2.28
CA ILE A 53 15.29 -7.11 -3.11
C ILE A 53 15.66 -7.67 -4.49
N LEU A 54 16.73 -7.19 -5.12
CA LEU A 54 17.17 -7.62 -6.45
C LEU A 54 17.80 -9.03 -6.46
N ASN A 55 18.02 -9.64 -5.29
CA ASN A 55 18.45 -11.03 -5.18
C ASN A 55 17.31 -12.05 -5.31
N PHE A 56 16.04 -11.61 -5.27
CA PHE A 56 14.89 -12.46 -5.55
C PHE A 56 14.73 -12.72 -7.05
N ASP A 57 14.25 -13.91 -7.44
CA ASP A 57 13.99 -14.21 -8.85
C ASP A 57 12.82 -13.41 -9.41
N LYS A 58 11.81 -13.13 -8.56
CA LYS A 58 10.70 -12.25 -8.94
C LYS A 58 10.37 -11.25 -7.85
N VAL A 59 10.20 -10.00 -8.27
CA VAL A 59 9.76 -8.90 -7.41
C VAL A 59 8.47 -8.34 -7.99
N GLY A 60 7.40 -8.44 -7.22
CA GLY A 60 6.07 -8.02 -7.61
C GLY A 60 5.67 -6.67 -7.04
N PHE A 61 4.98 -5.88 -7.86
CA PHE A 61 4.39 -4.58 -7.49
C PHE A 61 2.89 -4.57 -7.80
N GLN A 62 2.12 -3.74 -7.08
CA GLN A 62 0.68 -3.61 -7.34
C GLN A 62 0.38 -2.84 -8.63
N THR A 63 1.24 -1.88 -9.01
CA THR A 63 1.04 -1.04 -10.20
C THR A 63 2.32 -0.87 -11.01
N ASN A 64 2.16 -0.51 -12.29
CA ASN A 64 3.29 -0.09 -13.14
C ASN A 64 4.02 1.13 -12.55
N LYS A 65 3.29 2.04 -11.89
CA LYS A 65 3.85 3.24 -11.25
C LYS A 65 4.80 2.86 -10.11
N ASP A 66 4.41 1.91 -9.27
CA ASP A 66 5.25 1.42 -8.16
C ASP A 66 6.52 0.73 -8.68
N ARG A 67 6.37 -0.12 -9.70
CA ARG A 67 7.51 -0.76 -10.38
C ARG A 67 8.49 0.29 -10.92
N GLN A 68 7.98 1.32 -11.62
CA GLN A 68 8.81 2.38 -12.17
C GLN A 68 9.49 3.21 -11.07
N LYS A 69 8.79 3.53 -9.98
CA LYS A 69 9.38 4.23 -8.83
C LYS A 69 10.53 3.44 -8.22
N PHE A 70 10.37 2.12 -8.03
CA PHE A 70 11.45 1.24 -7.56
C PHE A 70 12.66 1.26 -8.49
N ILE A 71 12.44 1.10 -9.81
CA ILE A 71 13.52 1.10 -10.79
C ILE A 71 14.29 2.44 -10.76
N LYS A 72 13.57 3.57 -10.74
CA LYS A 72 14.18 4.91 -10.65
C LYS A 72 15.00 5.08 -9.39
N LEU A 73 14.48 4.62 -8.25
CA LEU A 73 15.20 4.68 -6.97
C LEU A 73 16.49 3.84 -7.01
N ALA A 74 16.39 2.59 -7.48
CA ALA A 74 17.52 1.69 -7.56
C ALA A 74 18.61 2.25 -8.50
N VAL A 75 18.24 2.76 -9.69
CA VAL A 75 19.19 3.43 -10.59
C VAL A 75 19.83 4.65 -9.93
N LYS A 76 19.04 5.51 -9.26
CA LYS A 76 19.57 6.69 -8.56
C LYS A 76 20.59 6.30 -7.50
N LEU A 77 20.28 5.31 -6.66
CA LEU A 77 21.19 4.86 -5.61
C LEU A 77 22.48 4.24 -6.17
N PHE A 78 22.39 3.41 -7.22
CA PHE A 78 23.57 2.80 -7.83
C PHE A 78 24.48 3.82 -8.53
N HIS A 79 23.95 4.92 -9.06
CA HIS A 79 24.76 6.01 -9.58
C HIS A 79 25.47 6.81 -8.48
N LEU A 80 24.88 6.91 -7.28
CA LEU A 80 25.51 7.62 -6.15
C LEU A 80 26.70 6.85 -5.55
N LYS A 81 26.70 5.52 -5.68
CA LYS A 81 27.70 4.62 -5.10
C LYS A 81 28.00 3.50 -6.08
N GLU A 82 28.79 3.80 -7.11
CA GLU A 82 29.09 2.83 -8.17
C GLU A 82 29.81 1.58 -7.63
N GLU A 83 30.62 1.69 -6.57
CA GLU A 83 31.28 0.54 -5.96
C GLU A 83 30.30 -0.46 -5.31
N HIS A 84 29.10 -0.01 -4.99
CA HIS A 84 28.01 -0.83 -4.43
C HIS A 84 27.06 -1.38 -5.49
N LYS A 85 27.31 -1.08 -6.78
CA LYS A 85 26.55 -1.62 -7.89
C LYS A 85 26.72 -3.15 -7.92
N PRO A 86 25.62 -3.92 -7.94
CA PRO A 86 25.72 -5.36 -8.12
C PRO A 86 26.46 -5.67 -9.42
N LYS A 87 27.44 -6.57 -9.32
CA LYS A 87 28.10 -7.18 -10.49
C LYS A 87 27.10 -7.82 -11.46
N ASN A 88 25.91 -8.11 -10.95
CA ASN A 88 24.81 -8.74 -11.65
C ASN A 88 23.81 -7.73 -12.24
N ILE A 89 24.17 -6.47 -12.54
CA ILE A 89 23.29 -5.54 -13.28
C ILE A 89 23.97 -5.10 -14.57
N ILE A 90 23.38 -5.46 -15.71
CA ILE A 90 23.97 -5.26 -17.05
C ILE A 90 23.76 -3.83 -17.55
N ASN A 91 22.60 -3.24 -17.25
CA ASN A 91 22.23 -1.94 -17.78
C ASN A 91 21.60 -1.06 -16.69
N LEU A 92 22.07 0.19 -16.62
CA LEU A 92 21.48 1.29 -15.84
C LEU A 92 21.10 2.47 -16.75
N LYS A 93 21.48 2.44 -18.04
CA LYS A 93 21.16 3.50 -19.00
C LYS A 93 19.65 3.48 -19.28
N ASN A 94 19.07 4.67 -19.44
CA ASN A 94 17.65 4.89 -19.76
C ASN A 94 16.62 4.40 -18.71
N ASN A 95 16.97 4.38 -17.42
CA ASN A 95 16.08 3.90 -16.33
C ASN A 95 15.64 2.43 -16.48
N TYR A 96 16.48 1.57 -17.05
CA TYR A 96 16.26 0.12 -17.04
C TYR A 96 17.23 -0.51 -16.05
N ILE A 97 16.75 -1.54 -15.33
CA ILE A 97 17.60 -2.46 -14.58
C ILE A 97 17.41 -3.83 -15.22
N THR A 98 18.50 -4.40 -15.72
CA THR A 98 18.52 -5.78 -16.20
C THR A 98 19.46 -6.59 -15.32
N PRO A 99 18.94 -7.39 -14.39
CA PRO A 99 19.75 -8.28 -13.58
C PRO A 99 20.36 -9.39 -14.45
N VAL A 100 21.69 -9.60 -14.38
CA VAL A 100 22.44 -10.70 -15.04
C VAL A 100 21.86 -12.08 -14.68
N ASN A 101 21.26 -12.20 -13.49
CA ASN A 101 20.71 -13.46 -12.98
C ASN A 101 19.18 -13.58 -13.14
N GLY A 102 18.52 -12.73 -13.93
CA GLY A 102 17.12 -12.95 -14.31
C GLY A 102 16.05 -12.52 -13.30
N CYS A 103 16.35 -11.65 -12.34
CA CYS A 103 15.32 -11.06 -11.46
C CYS A 103 14.26 -10.31 -12.31
N ASN A 104 13.02 -10.80 -12.25
CA ASN A 104 11.89 -10.28 -13.02
C ASN A 104 11.06 -9.32 -12.16
N LEU A 105 11.01 -8.06 -12.58
CA LEU A 105 10.19 -7.03 -11.95
C LEU A 105 8.80 -7.01 -12.61
N GLY A 106 7.81 -7.60 -11.95
CA GLY A 106 6.46 -7.77 -12.46
C GLY A 106 5.41 -6.91 -11.76
N VAL A 107 4.25 -6.77 -12.40
CA VAL A 107 3.07 -6.14 -11.80
C VAL A 107 2.03 -7.23 -11.56
N TYR A 108 1.68 -7.42 -10.30
CA TYR A 108 0.74 -8.44 -9.83
C TYR A 108 -0.25 -7.78 -8.85
N PRO A 109 -1.31 -7.12 -9.36
CA PRO A 109 -2.32 -6.51 -8.52
C PRO A 109 -3.03 -7.58 -7.69
N ALA A 110 -3.04 -7.40 -6.38
CA ALA A 110 -3.78 -8.27 -5.47
C ALA A 110 -5.28 -8.09 -5.68
N THR A 111 -6.01 -9.21 -5.72
CA THR A 111 -7.46 -9.25 -5.85
C THR A 111 -8.06 -10.04 -4.70
N ILE A 112 -9.37 -9.88 -4.50
CA ILE A 112 -10.18 -10.72 -3.62
C ILE A 112 -10.77 -11.91 -4.39
N ASN A 113 -11.27 -12.90 -3.66
CA ASN A 113 -12.10 -13.96 -4.22
C ASN A 113 -13.50 -13.43 -4.50
N VAL A 114 -13.71 -12.80 -5.66
CA VAL A 114 -14.97 -12.13 -6.02
C VAL A 114 -16.18 -13.04 -5.88
N ASN A 115 -16.07 -14.30 -6.31
CA ASN A 115 -17.18 -15.26 -6.27
C ASN A 115 -17.62 -15.61 -4.84
N GLU A 116 -16.70 -15.63 -3.89
CA GLU A 116 -17.03 -15.89 -2.48
C GLU A 116 -17.74 -14.70 -1.85
N PHE A 117 -17.30 -13.48 -2.16
CA PHE A 117 -17.97 -12.26 -1.70
C PHE A 117 -19.36 -12.08 -2.29
N ILE A 118 -19.57 -12.43 -3.57
CA ILE A 118 -20.91 -12.42 -4.18
C ILE A 118 -21.82 -13.40 -3.45
N LYS A 119 -21.36 -14.63 -3.18
CA LYS A 119 -22.15 -15.61 -2.43
C LYS A 119 -22.55 -15.08 -1.07
N ILE A 120 -21.64 -14.46 -0.32
CA ILE A 120 -21.94 -13.85 0.98
C ILE A 120 -22.96 -12.72 0.83
N ALA A 121 -22.80 -11.84 -0.17
CA ALA A 121 -23.68 -10.70 -0.40
C ALA A 121 -25.12 -11.10 -0.80
N GLU A 122 -25.28 -12.27 -1.42
CA GLU A 122 -26.57 -12.81 -1.89
C GLU A 122 -27.26 -13.72 -0.86
N MET A 123 -26.61 -14.02 0.27
CA MET A 123 -27.24 -14.80 1.35
C MET A 123 -28.46 -14.06 1.90
N GLU A 124 -29.57 -14.78 2.08
CA GLU A 124 -30.82 -14.21 2.62
C GLU A 124 -30.61 -13.49 3.95
N SER A 125 -29.83 -14.09 4.87
CA SER A 125 -29.48 -13.46 6.14
C SER A 125 -28.74 -12.13 5.97
N THR A 126 -27.83 -12.04 5.01
CA THR A 126 -27.06 -10.81 4.74
C THR A 126 -27.95 -9.74 4.11
N LEU A 127 -28.90 -10.11 3.25
CA LEU A 127 -29.87 -9.17 2.68
C LEU A 127 -30.80 -8.61 3.74
N ILE A 128 -31.28 -9.44 4.67
CA ILE A 128 -32.11 -9.02 5.80
C ILE A 128 -31.33 -8.05 6.69
N GLU A 129 -30.13 -8.44 7.14
CA GLU A 129 -29.29 -7.61 8.02
C GLU A 129 -28.93 -6.27 7.34
N ALA A 130 -28.59 -6.27 6.05
CA ALA A 130 -28.28 -5.05 5.31
C ALA A 130 -29.50 -4.11 5.20
N LYS A 131 -30.70 -4.66 5.03
CA LYS A 131 -31.95 -3.88 5.00
C LYS A 131 -32.24 -3.26 6.36
N GLU A 132 -32.22 -4.06 7.43
CA GLU A 132 -32.44 -3.58 8.80
C GLU A 132 -31.40 -2.53 9.20
N PHE A 133 -30.13 -2.76 8.89
CA PHE A 133 -29.06 -1.79 9.11
C PHE A 133 -29.34 -0.48 8.39
N ARG A 134 -29.71 -0.52 7.11
CA ARG A 134 -30.03 0.68 6.34
C ARG A 134 -31.21 1.44 6.93
N GLU A 135 -32.28 0.74 7.31
CA GLU A 135 -33.46 1.34 7.93
C GLU A 135 -33.09 2.03 9.25
N ASN A 136 -32.30 1.38 10.09
CA ASN A 136 -31.84 1.94 11.36
C ASN A 136 -30.99 3.20 11.19
N ILE A 137 -30.03 3.20 10.25
CA ILE A 137 -29.18 4.38 9.99
C ILE A 137 -29.98 5.54 9.40
N MET A 138 -30.99 5.25 8.59
CA MET A 138 -31.81 6.26 7.91
C MET A 138 -33.06 6.67 8.71
N ALA A 139 -33.31 6.11 9.90
CA ALA A 139 -34.55 6.30 10.65
C ALA A 139 -34.89 7.77 10.96
N ASN A 140 -33.87 8.60 11.15
CA ASN A 140 -34.03 10.03 11.45
C ASN A 140 -33.84 10.95 10.22
N SER A 141 -33.67 10.37 9.03
CA SER A 141 -33.49 11.12 7.79
C SER A 141 -34.83 11.43 7.12
N LEU A 142 -34.88 12.54 6.38
CA LEU A 142 -36.04 12.88 5.55
C LEU A 142 -36.22 11.86 4.42
N GLU A 143 -37.47 11.68 3.98
CA GLU A 143 -37.85 10.73 2.93
C GLU A 143 -37.00 10.91 1.65
N GLY A 144 -36.74 9.83 0.89
CA GLY A 144 -35.94 9.93 -0.35
C GLY A 144 -34.45 10.23 -0.12
N GLY A 145 -33.97 10.03 1.11
CA GLY A 145 -32.56 10.11 1.48
C GLY A 145 -31.67 9.03 0.90
N LYS A 146 -30.41 9.40 0.69
CA LYS A 146 -29.34 8.53 0.24
C LYS A 146 -28.37 8.28 1.39
N LEU A 147 -27.95 7.02 1.49
CA LEU A 147 -26.88 6.60 2.38
C LEU A 147 -25.58 6.56 1.59
N PHE A 148 -24.63 7.39 1.97
CA PHE A 148 -23.24 7.29 1.58
C PHE A 148 -22.53 6.42 2.62
N PHE A 149 -21.90 5.33 2.20
CA PHE A 149 -21.30 4.34 3.10
C PHE A 149 -19.82 4.17 2.79
N SER A 150 -18.98 4.14 3.83
CA SER A 150 -17.54 3.96 3.68
C SER A 150 -16.95 3.13 4.81
N VAL A 151 -16.03 2.22 4.47
CA VAL A 151 -15.37 1.32 5.42
C VAL A 151 -13.87 1.32 5.14
N GLU A 152 -13.11 1.96 6.01
CA GLU A 152 -11.66 2.08 5.88
C GLU A 152 -11.02 2.18 7.26
N ARG A 153 -9.78 1.71 7.42
CA ARG A 153 -9.05 1.88 8.69
C ARG A 153 -8.90 3.37 9.00
N PHE A 154 -8.92 3.72 10.29
CA PHE A 154 -8.74 5.10 10.73
C PHE A 154 -7.27 5.54 10.59
N ASP A 155 -6.89 5.78 9.35
CA ASP A 155 -5.51 5.94 8.88
C ASP A 155 -5.45 7.14 7.94
N TYR A 156 -4.52 8.07 8.18
CA TYR A 156 -4.39 9.31 7.42
C TYR A 156 -4.13 9.10 5.92
N THR A 157 -3.70 7.89 5.51
CA THR A 157 -3.52 7.55 4.09
C THR A 157 -4.83 7.21 3.36
N LYS A 158 -5.95 7.13 4.09
CA LYS A 158 -7.26 6.71 3.56
C LYS A 158 -8.17 7.85 3.14
N GLY A 159 -7.78 9.08 3.45
CA GLY A 159 -8.50 10.27 2.97
C GLY A 159 -9.88 10.43 3.61
N ILE A 160 -10.05 9.99 4.86
CA ILE A 160 -11.34 10.10 5.58
C ILE A 160 -11.72 11.57 5.74
N TYR A 161 -10.77 12.43 6.09
CA TYR A 161 -10.98 13.87 6.23
C TYR A 161 -11.46 14.50 4.91
N GLU A 162 -10.80 14.18 3.81
CA GLU A 162 -11.12 14.69 2.48
C GLU A 162 -12.51 14.24 2.02
N LYS A 163 -12.94 13.02 2.39
CA LYS A 163 -14.31 12.56 2.14
C LYS A 163 -15.34 13.34 2.95
N LEU A 164 -15.06 13.64 4.22
CA LEU A 164 -15.94 14.45 5.06
C LEU A 164 -16.05 15.88 4.55
N GLU A 165 -14.93 16.49 4.15
CA GLU A 165 -14.92 17.80 3.48
C GLU A 165 -15.67 17.77 2.15
N GLY A 166 -15.53 16.69 1.37
CA GLY A 166 -16.31 16.46 0.16
C GLY A 166 -17.82 16.38 0.44
N PHE A 167 -18.22 15.67 1.49
CA PHE A 167 -19.62 15.56 1.90
C PHE A 167 -20.18 16.90 2.41
N LYS A 168 -19.39 17.66 3.16
CA LYS A 168 -19.73 19.04 3.55
C LYS A 168 -19.99 19.92 2.32
N ARG A 169 -19.06 19.93 1.36
CA ARG A 169 -19.21 20.70 0.09
C ARG A 169 -20.42 20.23 -0.72
N TYR A 170 -20.71 18.94 -0.69
CA TYR A 170 -21.93 18.38 -1.30
C TYR A 170 -23.18 18.99 -0.67
N LEU A 171 -23.27 19.05 0.66
CA LEU A 171 -24.40 19.64 1.36
C LEU A 171 -24.49 21.17 1.17
N GLU A 172 -23.36 21.88 1.12
CA GLU A 172 -23.32 23.31 0.78
C GLU A 172 -23.87 23.58 -0.62
N ARG A 173 -23.55 22.70 -1.58
CA ARG A 173 -24.02 22.80 -2.97
C ARG A 173 -25.48 22.39 -3.15
N TYR A 174 -25.97 21.47 -2.32
CA TYR A 174 -27.34 20.95 -2.39
C TYR A 174 -28.02 21.04 -1.01
N PRO A 175 -28.48 22.24 -0.59
CA PRO A 175 -29.06 22.45 0.73
C PRO A 175 -30.33 21.62 1.00
N ASP A 176 -31.06 21.22 -0.05
CA ASP A 176 -32.24 20.35 0.02
C ASP A 176 -31.93 18.91 0.48
N ARG A 177 -30.65 18.55 0.49
CA ARG A 177 -30.13 17.25 0.94
C ARG A 177 -29.79 17.25 2.43
N ILE A 178 -29.70 18.41 3.07
CA ILE A 178 -29.43 18.53 4.51
C ILE A 178 -30.57 17.87 5.30
N GLY A 179 -30.22 17.00 6.26
CA GLY A 179 -31.18 16.20 7.02
C GLY A 179 -31.83 15.05 6.22
N ARG A 180 -31.58 14.97 4.91
CA ARG A 180 -32.07 13.91 4.03
C ARG A 180 -31.00 12.86 3.74
N ASP A 181 -29.81 13.30 3.37
CA ASP A 181 -28.70 12.40 3.05
C ASP A 181 -27.79 12.16 4.25
N VAL A 182 -27.36 10.91 4.41
CA VAL A 182 -26.56 10.45 5.54
C VAL A 182 -25.23 9.92 5.04
N PHE A 183 -24.13 10.32 5.70
CA PHE A 183 -22.81 9.74 5.49
C PHE A 183 -22.42 8.88 6.68
N TYR A 184 -22.25 7.58 6.46
CA TYR A 184 -21.89 6.60 7.49
C TYR A 184 -20.49 6.04 7.23
N GLN A 185 -19.56 6.35 8.14
CA GLN A 185 -18.16 5.94 8.08
C GLN A 185 -17.84 4.93 9.18
N ILE A 186 -17.43 3.73 8.79
CA ILE A 186 -16.82 2.76 9.69
C ILE A 186 -15.31 2.97 9.64
N ALA A 187 -14.71 3.33 10.78
CA ALA A 187 -13.29 3.63 10.90
C ALA A 187 -12.65 2.89 12.10
N PRO A 188 -12.29 1.60 11.97
CA PRO A 188 -11.64 0.88 13.05
C PRO A 188 -10.27 1.48 13.35
N TYR A 189 -10.02 1.72 14.64
CA TYR A 189 -8.73 2.21 15.15
C TYR A 189 -7.59 1.23 14.83
N ASN A 190 -6.43 1.77 14.50
CA ASN A 190 -5.20 1.02 14.29
C ASN A 190 -4.00 1.79 14.87
N ARG A 191 -2.88 1.09 15.13
CA ARG A 191 -1.57 1.73 15.39
C ARG A 191 -1.58 2.80 16.53
N ARG A 192 -2.37 2.57 17.58
CA ARG A 192 -2.57 3.50 18.72
C ARG A 192 -1.30 3.96 19.45
N ASN A 193 -0.19 3.25 19.28
CA ASN A 193 1.09 3.62 19.91
C ASN A 193 1.91 4.61 19.08
N ILE A 194 1.48 4.96 17.86
CA ILE A 194 2.19 5.89 16.97
C ILE A 194 1.56 7.27 17.11
N GLU A 195 2.35 8.28 17.46
CA GLU A 195 1.86 9.62 17.78
C GLU A 195 1.04 10.26 16.66
N ASN A 196 1.49 10.14 15.41
CA ASN A 196 0.75 10.66 14.25
C ASN A 196 -0.62 9.98 14.08
N TYR A 197 -0.76 8.71 14.46
CA TYR A 197 -2.06 8.03 14.45
C TYR A 197 -2.93 8.51 15.60
N LYS A 198 -2.37 8.74 16.79
CA LYS A 198 -3.12 9.30 17.93
C LYS A 198 -3.65 10.70 17.67
N ASN A 199 -2.89 11.55 16.99
CA ASN A 199 -3.33 12.91 16.68
C ASN A 199 -4.39 12.97 15.57
N TYR A 200 -4.41 11.96 14.69
CA TYR A 200 -5.39 11.86 13.61
C TYR A 200 -6.70 11.21 14.06
N GLN A 201 -6.61 10.25 14.98
CA GLN A 201 -7.72 9.44 15.49
C GLN A 201 -8.49 10.14 16.59
#